data_AF-A0A2A9NU29-F1
#
_entry.id   AF-A0A2A9NU29-F1
#
_cell.length_a   1.000
_cell.length_b   1.000
_cell.length_c   1.000
_cell.angle_alpha   90.00
_cell.angle_beta   90.00
_cell.angle_gamma   90.00
#
_symmetry.space_group_name_H-M   'P 1'
#
loop_
_entity.id
_entity.type
_entity.pdbx_description
1 polymer ?
#
loop_
_entity_poly.entity_id
_entity_poly.type
_entity_poly.pdbx_seq_one_letter_code
_entity_poly.pdbx_strand_id
1 'polypeptide(L)'
;YTDVATHMRWTTQHLSPYITTSFSAFWSIWEAVKRYHHGVKQDIHIAIIDAQAVSDRAVTAAQLLSKASPSERHRSHWKWFRFAQESQAVLVHGAIPGTAVLASVPLVDLLQKLPSYLLKADHDSSNPLKPLSWDYTEQKPNFRLFCRDMSANFLRLSDEERLQNATTGSVELALAFLHSWFHEIVTCDMNLATTKLCLLALAIAQWPGQWWALGHPEITDLVTAMAFAIAEKLHEERAAGEVTRLQ
;
A
#
# COMPACT_ATOMS: atom_id res chain seq x y z
N TYR A 1 11.79 -6.13 -23.62
CA TYR A 1 12.74 -6.65 -22.62
C TYR A 1 13.81 -5.62 -22.27
N THR A 2 14.51 -5.07 -23.27
CA THR A 2 15.61 -4.12 -23.10
C THR A 2 15.24 -2.92 -22.22
N ASP A 3 14.10 -2.27 -22.47
CA ASP A 3 13.67 -1.12 -21.68
C ASP A 3 13.41 -1.46 -20.20
N VAL A 4 12.93 -2.68 -19.93
CA VAL A 4 12.77 -3.18 -18.56
C VAL A 4 14.12 -3.46 -17.93
N ALA A 5 15.05 -4.08 -18.64
CA ALA A 5 16.41 -4.29 -18.14
C ALA A 5 17.11 -2.95 -17.82
N THR A 6 16.90 -1.93 -18.66
CA THR A 6 17.33 -0.55 -18.44
C THR A 6 16.67 0.06 -17.19
N HIS A 7 15.35 -0.12 -17.04
CA HIS A 7 14.58 0.37 -15.89
C HIS A 7 14.99 -0.28 -14.56
N MET A 8 15.21 -1.60 -14.55
CA MET A 8 15.53 -2.36 -13.33
C MET A 8 16.95 -2.13 -12.82
N ARG A 9 17.78 -1.41 -13.57
CA ARG A 9 19.13 -1.04 -13.17
C ARG A 9 19.11 0.40 -12.66
N TRP A 10 19.44 0.60 -11.39
CA TRP A 10 19.40 1.91 -10.73
C TRP A 10 20.20 3.00 -11.46
N THR A 11 21.33 2.66 -12.10
CA THR A 11 22.15 3.61 -12.86
C THR A 11 21.52 4.08 -14.17
N THR A 12 20.60 3.30 -14.74
CA THR A 12 19.97 3.59 -16.04
C THR A 12 18.45 3.73 -15.94
N GLN A 13 17.89 3.65 -14.73
CA GLN A 13 16.44 3.69 -14.51
C GLN A 13 15.81 4.95 -15.09
N HIS A 14 16.48 6.10 -14.94
CA HIS A 14 16.03 7.40 -15.46
C HIS A 14 15.99 7.49 -17.00
N LEU A 15 16.63 6.57 -17.72
CA LEU A 15 16.62 6.52 -19.19
C LEU A 15 15.47 5.70 -19.76
N SER A 16 14.76 4.96 -18.91
CA SER A 16 13.65 4.11 -19.34
C SER A 16 12.34 4.90 -19.40
N PRO A 17 11.38 4.50 -20.25
CA PRO A 17 10.08 5.18 -20.38
C PRO A 17 9.08 4.78 -19.30
N TYR A 18 9.51 4.06 -18.26
CA TYR A 18 8.61 3.48 -17.26
C TYR A 18 8.65 4.25 -15.94
N ILE A 19 7.49 4.31 -15.29
CA ILE A 19 7.34 4.68 -13.89
C ILE A 19 7.11 3.39 -13.09
N THR A 20 7.88 3.19 -12.01
CA THR A 20 7.68 2.05 -11.11
C THR A 20 6.53 2.33 -10.14
N THR A 21 5.56 1.42 -10.09
CA THR A 21 4.51 1.35 -9.05
C THR A 21 4.47 -0.06 -8.47
N SER A 22 3.61 -0.32 -7.48
CA SER A 22 3.51 -1.61 -6.80
C SER A 22 2.05 -1.91 -6.45
N PHE A 23 1.64 -3.17 -6.54
CA PHE A 23 0.37 -3.64 -5.96
C PHE A 23 0.44 -3.88 -4.44
N SER A 24 1.63 -3.87 -3.84
CA SER A 24 1.81 -4.13 -2.43
C SER A 24 1.86 -2.84 -1.61
N ALA A 25 0.83 -2.64 -0.77
CA ALA A 25 0.78 -1.54 0.20
C ALA A 25 1.98 -1.60 1.17
N PHE A 26 2.28 -2.80 1.69
CA PHE A 26 3.38 -3.02 2.62
C PHE A 26 4.77 -2.84 1.99
N TRP A 27 4.94 -3.21 0.71
CA TRP A 27 6.17 -2.84 -0.02
C TRP A 27 6.32 -1.32 -0.09
N SER A 28 5.24 -0.61 -0.41
CA SER A 28 5.25 0.85 -0.54
C SER A 28 5.58 1.54 0.78
N ILE A 29 5.01 1.08 1.90
CA ILE A 29 5.34 1.56 3.26
C ILE A 29 6.81 1.26 3.59
N TRP A 30 7.25 0.03 3.39
CA TRP A 30 8.62 -0.40 3.70
C TRP A 30 9.67 0.41 2.91
N GLU A 31 9.45 0.60 1.61
CA GLU A 31 10.32 1.39 0.75
C GLU A 31 10.32 2.88 1.14
N ALA A 32 9.15 3.42 1.50
CA ALA A 32 9.01 4.80 1.96
C ALA A 32 9.75 5.05 3.28
N VAL A 33 9.60 4.16 4.28
CA VAL A 33 10.33 4.23 5.56
C VAL A 33 11.84 4.19 5.34
N LYS A 34 12.31 3.28 4.49
CA LYS A 34 13.73 3.20 4.15
C LYS A 34 14.24 4.53 3.57
N ARG A 35 13.51 5.10 2.61
CA ARG A 35 13.92 6.38 1.97
C ARG A 35 13.85 7.55 2.95
N TYR A 36 12.90 7.54 3.87
CA TYR A 36 12.73 8.57 4.90
C TYR A 36 13.93 8.54 5.85
N HIS A 37 14.30 7.35 6.33
CA HIS A 37 15.45 7.16 7.22
C HIS A 37 16.77 7.63 6.60
N HIS A 38 17.01 7.31 5.32
CA HIS A 38 18.24 7.70 4.62
C HIS A 38 18.30 9.20 4.26
N GLY A 39 17.34 10.02 4.70
CA GLY A 39 17.33 11.46 4.49
C GLY A 39 17.17 11.85 3.01
N VAL A 40 16.64 10.96 2.18
CA VAL A 40 16.55 11.19 0.73
C VAL A 40 15.57 12.33 0.43
N LYS A 41 14.49 12.47 1.21
CA LYS A 41 13.51 13.59 1.23
C LYS A 41 12.80 13.62 2.58
N GLN A 42 12.57 14.81 3.17
CA GLN A 42 11.74 14.95 4.37
C GLN A 42 10.25 14.75 4.07
N ASP A 43 9.82 15.01 2.83
CA ASP A 43 8.43 14.86 2.38
C ASP A 43 8.29 13.63 1.48
N ILE A 44 8.12 12.46 2.11
CA ILE A 44 7.81 11.21 1.39
C ILE A 44 6.32 10.97 1.42
N HIS A 45 5.75 10.85 0.23
CA HIS A 45 4.34 10.52 0.03
C HIS A 45 4.19 9.16 -0.66
N ILE A 46 3.07 8.49 -0.37
CA ILE A 46 2.61 7.31 -1.10
C ILE A 46 1.39 7.71 -1.91
N ALA A 47 1.47 7.58 -3.23
CA ALA A 47 0.37 7.84 -4.14
C ALA A 47 -0.45 6.57 -4.39
N ILE A 48 -1.77 6.67 -4.26
CA ILE A 48 -2.71 5.60 -4.58
C ILE A 48 -3.26 5.83 -5.97
N ILE A 49 -3.05 4.87 -6.87
CA ILE A 49 -3.36 4.99 -8.29
C ILE A 49 -4.47 4.01 -8.64
N ASP A 50 -5.50 4.49 -9.34
CA ASP A 50 -6.52 3.60 -9.89
C ASP A 50 -5.94 2.76 -11.02
N ALA A 51 -5.78 1.47 -10.77
CA ALA A 51 -5.25 0.51 -11.73
C ALA A 51 -6.08 0.46 -13.02
N GLN A 52 -7.40 0.73 -12.96
CA GLN A 52 -8.26 0.73 -14.14
C GLN A 52 -7.88 1.86 -15.11
N ALA A 53 -7.57 3.04 -14.58
CA ALA A 53 -7.23 4.23 -15.36
C ALA A 53 -5.87 4.15 -16.07
N VAL A 54 -5.01 3.21 -15.68
CA VAL A 54 -3.69 2.98 -16.29
C VAL A 54 -3.54 1.60 -16.93
N SER A 55 -4.62 0.81 -16.99
CA SER A 55 -4.60 -0.59 -17.44
C SER A 55 -4.16 -0.76 -18.90
N ASP A 56 -4.35 0.27 -19.73
CA ASP A 56 -3.93 0.32 -21.13
C ASP A 56 -2.41 0.40 -21.33
N ARG A 57 -1.68 0.85 -20.30
CA ARG A 57 -0.24 1.15 -20.37
C ARG A 57 0.58 0.59 -19.20
N ALA A 58 -0.05 -0.17 -18.32
CA ALA A 58 0.58 -0.78 -17.15
C ALA A 58 0.77 -2.29 -17.35
N VAL A 59 1.91 -2.81 -16.90
CA VAL A 59 2.22 -4.24 -16.96
C VAL A 59 3.16 -4.63 -15.82
N THR A 60 3.01 -5.83 -15.27
CA THR A 60 3.92 -6.26 -14.20
C THR A 60 5.33 -6.48 -14.74
N ALA A 61 6.35 -6.04 -14.00
CA ALA A 61 7.74 -6.23 -14.38
C ALA A 61 8.08 -7.72 -14.53
N ALA A 62 7.51 -8.57 -13.69
CA ALA A 62 7.67 -10.03 -13.76
C ALA A 62 7.14 -10.60 -15.10
N GLN A 63 5.98 -10.17 -15.58
CA GLN A 63 5.43 -10.60 -16.87
C GLN A 63 6.31 -10.15 -18.06
N LEU A 64 6.89 -8.95 -18.03
CA LEU A 64 7.79 -8.52 -19.10
C LEU A 64 9.13 -9.24 -19.08
N LEU A 65 9.64 -9.55 -17.89
CA LEU A 65 10.87 -10.31 -17.73
C LEU A 65 10.69 -11.77 -18.16
N SER A 66 9.55 -12.41 -17.86
CA SER A 66 9.31 -13.82 -18.23
C SER A 66 9.27 -14.06 -19.75
N LYS A 67 8.95 -13.03 -20.54
CA LYS A 67 8.94 -13.09 -22.02
C LYS A 67 10.35 -13.17 -22.65
N ALA A 68 11.41 -12.98 -21.87
CA ALA A 68 12.79 -12.98 -22.40
C ALA A 68 13.28 -14.40 -22.70
N SER A 69 13.77 -14.61 -23.92
CA SER A 69 14.46 -15.84 -24.29
C SER A 69 15.81 -15.96 -23.56
N PRO A 70 16.35 -17.17 -23.34
CA PRO A 70 17.63 -17.35 -22.66
C PRO A 70 18.79 -16.54 -23.25
N SER A 71 18.83 -16.34 -24.57
CA SER A 71 19.87 -15.57 -25.27
C SER A 71 19.76 -14.05 -25.05
N GLU A 72 18.55 -13.54 -24.77
CA GLU A 72 18.32 -12.12 -24.50
C GLU A 72 18.59 -11.75 -23.03
N ARG A 73 18.64 -12.75 -22.14
CA ARG A 73 18.69 -12.49 -20.70
C ARG A 73 20.00 -11.85 -20.26
N HIS A 74 19.89 -10.69 -19.64
CA HIS A 74 21.01 -10.07 -18.92
C HIS A 74 21.43 -10.93 -17.71
N ARG A 75 22.72 -10.86 -17.31
CA ARG A 75 23.27 -11.62 -16.17
C ARG A 75 22.50 -11.43 -14.85
N SER A 76 21.90 -10.25 -14.66
CA SER A 76 21.10 -9.90 -13.47
C SER A 76 19.61 -10.22 -13.60
N HIS A 77 19.17 -10.87 -14.69
CA HIS A 77 17.77 -11.13 -15.00
C HIS A 77 17.01 -11.75 -13.81
N TRP A 78 17.53 -12.84 -13.23
CA TRP A 78 16.86 -13.53 -12.13
C TRP A 78 16.81 -12.72 -10.84
N LYS A 79 17.77 -11.82 -10.62
CA LYS A 79 17.73 -10.87 -9.51
C LYS A 79 16.58 -9.88 -9.70
N TRP A 80 16.43 -9.33 -10.91
CA TRP A 80 15.34 -8.41 -11.24
C TRP A 80 13.98 -9.10 -11.20
N PHE A 81 13.89 -10.33 -11.72
CA PHE A 81 12.66 -11.12 -11.71
C PHE A 81 12.18 -11.38 -10.27
N ARG A 82 13.10 -11.83 -9.40
CA ARG A 82 12.83 -12.03 -7.98
C ARG A 82 12.38 -10.75 -7.28
N PHE A 83 13.10 -9.64 -7.49
CA PHE A 83 12.72 -8.34 -6.95
C PHE A 83 11.33 -7.92 -7.44
N ALA A 84 11.02 -8.09 -8.72
CA ALA A 84 9.73 -7.75 -9.30
C ALA A 84 8.57 -8.55 -8.69
N GLN A 85 8.80 -9.83 -8.38
CA GLN A 85 7.81 -10.66 -7.69
C GLN A 85 7.60 -10.21 -6.24
N GLU A 86 8.67 -9.96 -5.50
CA GLU A 86 8.61 -9.53 -4.08
C GLU A 86 7.94 -8.18 -3.92
N SER A 87 8.32 -7.22 -4.76
CA SER A 87 7.77 -5.88 -4.77
C SER A 87 6.41 -5.78 -5.46
N GLN A 88 5.94 -6.86 -6.10
CA GLN A 88 4.77 -6.83 -6.99
C GLN A 88 4.85 -5.65 -7.96
N ALA A 89 6.04 -5.42 -8.53
CA ALA A 89 6.33 -4.23 -9.32
C ALA A 89 5.49 -4.19 -10.60
N VAL A 90 4.85 -3.03 -10.79
CA VAL A 90 4.10 -2.67 -11.98
C VAL A 90 4.85 -1.54 -12.68
N LEU A 91 5.00 -1.65 -13.99
CA LEU A 91 5.64 -0.64 -14.82
C LEU A 91 4.55 0.05 -15.64
N VAL A 92 4.40 1.35 -15.42
CA VAL A 92 3.48 2.20 -16.19
C VAL A 92 4.28 2.91 -17.26
N HIS A 93 3.91 2.74 -18.53
CA HIS A 93 4.60 3.38 -19.64
C HIS A 93 4.20 4.86 -19.78
N GLY A 94 5.20 5.73 -19.90
CA GLY A 94 5.03 7.17 -20.09
C GLY A 94 4.68 7.88 -18.79
N ALA A 95 3.43 8.32 -18.66
CA ALA A 95 2.96 9.13 -17.55
C ALA A 95 1.70 8.56 -16.90
N ILE A 96 1.54 8.80 -15.60
CA ILE A 96 0.32 8.55 -14.83
C ILE A 96 -0.52 9.83 -14.86
N PRO A 97 -1.72 9.82 -15.46
CA PRO A 97 -2.61 10.98 -15.43
C PRO A 97 -2.94 11.39 -14.00
N GLY A 98 -3.03 12.71 -13.73
CA GLY A 98 -3.41 13.19 -12.39
C GLY A 98 -4.79 12.67 -11.95
N THR A 99 -5.71 12.50 -12.88
CA THR A 99 -7.04 11.90 -12.64
C THR A 99 -7.00 10.43 -12.24
N ALA A 100 -5.89 9.73 -12.49
CA ALA A 100 -5.70 8.35 -12.06
C ALA A 100 -5.15 8.26 -10.63
N VAL A 101 -4.65 9.37 -10.06
CA VAL A 101 -4.17 9.41 -8.67
C VAL A 101 -5.36 9.71 -7.78
N LEU A 102 -5.81 8.69 -7.05
CA LEU A 102 -6.92 8.83 -6.10
C LEU A 102 -6.48 9.71 -4.93
N ALA A 103 -5.35 9.38 -4.31
CA ALA A 103 -4.83 10.10 -3.15
C ALA A 103 -3.30 10.13 -3.15
N SER A 104 -2.73 11.10 -2.44
CA SER A 104 -1.29 11.17 -2.13
C SER A 104 -1.12 11.50 -0.65
N VAL A 105 -0.61 10.53 0.10
CA VAL A 105 -0.63 10.58 1.57
C VAL A 105 0.79 10.67 2.12
N PRO A 106 1.10 11.61 3.02
CA PRO A 106 2.38 11.66 3.72
C PRO A 106 2.64 10.35 4.47
N LEU A 107 3.88 9.86 4.42
CA LEU A 107 4.26 8.64 5.13
C LEU A 107 3.92 8.72 6.62
N VAL A 108 4.22 9.84 7.26
CA VAL A 108 4.03 10.04 8.71
C VAL A 108 2.58 9.84 9.17
N ASP A 109 1.60 10.17 8.32
CA ASP A 109 0.17 9.99 8.62
C ASP A 109 -0.21 8.51 8.59
N LEU A 110 0.41 7.75 7.68
CA LEU A 110 0.19 6.30 7.55
C LEU A 110 0.82 5.52 8.72
N LEU A 111 1.97 5.98 9.25
CA LEU A 111 2.66 5.28 10.33
C LEU A 111 1.83 5.19 11.62
N GLN A 112 0.98 6.18 11.87
CA GLN A 112 0.07 6.21 13.03
C GLN A 112 -1.12 5.25 12.89
N LYS A 113 -1.34 4.73 11.68
CA LYS A 113 -2.47 3.85 11.32
C LYS A 113 -2.02 2.43 10.98
N LEU A 114 -0.76 2.10 11.28
CA LEU A 114 -0.25 0.75 11.03
C LEU A 114 -0.87 -0.26 12.03
N PRO A 115 -1.14 -1.48 11.58
CA PRO A 115 -1.50 -2.59 12.44
C PRO A 115 -0.52 -2.79 13.62
N SER A 116 -1.02 -3.24 14.77
CA SER A 116 -0.24 -3.30 16.01
C SER A 116 1.00 -4.21 15.93
N TYR A 117 0.97 -5.27 15.12
CA TYR A 117 2.12 -6.15 14.91
C TYR A 117 3.30 -5.49 14.14
N LEU A 118 3.06 -4.33 13.52
CA LEU A 118 4.07 -3.47 12.89
C LEU A 118 4.65 -2.43 13.85
N LEU A 119 4.10 -2.34 15.06
CA LEU A 119 4.43 -1.32 16.05
C LEU A 119 5.06 -1.94 17.31
N LYS A 120 5.89 -1.16 17.99
CA LYS A 120 6.40 -1.43 19.33
C LYS A 120 5.42 -0.87 20.36
N ALA A 121 5.35 -1.48 21.54
CA ALA A 121 4.48 -1.04 22.62
C ALA A 121 4.85 0.35 23.20
N ASP A 122 6.05 0.86 22.94
CA ASP A 122 6.56 2.11 23.51
C ASP A 122 6.51 3.24 22.48
N HIS A 123 5.64 4.22 22.74
CA HIS A 123 5.41 5.38 21.89
C HIS A 123 6.17 6.58 22.44
N ASP A 124 7.29 6.92 21.81
CA ASP A 124 7.96 8.20 22.01
C ASP A 124 7.71 9.09 20.77
N SER A 125 7.16 10.28 21.01
CA SER A 125 6.68 11.22 19.99
C SER A 125 7.78 11.99 19.26
N SER A 126 9.04 11.84 19.68
CA SER A 126 10.17 12.60 19.10
C SER A 126 10.58 12.17 17.69
N ASN A 127 10.36 10.91 17.31
CA ASN A 127 10.72 10.38 15.98
C ASN A 127 9.58 9.51 15.42
N PRO A 128 8.98 9.86 14.25
CA PRO A 128 7.86 9.13 13.68
C PRO A 128 8.21 7.68 13.29
N LEU A 129 9.49 7.35 13.08
CA LEU A 129 9.92 5.98 12.78
C LEU A 129 10.23 5.14 14.04
N LYS A 130 10.37 5.75 15.22
CA LYS A 130 10.72 5.02 16.45
C LYS A 130 9.71 3.94 16.84
N PRO A 131 8.38 4.13 16.65
CA PRO A 131 7.38 3.11 16.94
C PRO A 131 7.47 1.85 16.08
N LEU A 132 8.25 1.82 14.98
CA LEU A 132 8.26 0.67 14.07
C LEU A 132 8.97 -0.54 14.68
N SER A 133 8.37 -1.72 14.50
CA SER A 133 8.84 -2.99 15.08
C SER A 133 9.99 -3.63 14.32
N TRP A 134 10.25 -3.24 13.07
CA TRP A 134 11.36 -3.74 12.26
C TRP A 134 12.56 -2.78 12.23
N ASP A 135 13.73 -3.32 11.93
CA ASP A 135 14.93 -2.52 11.73
C ASP A 135 14.95 -1.91 10.32
N TYR A 136 14.88 -0.59 10.25
CA TYR A 136 14.98 0.20 9.02
C TYR A 136 16.34 0.88 8.85
N THR A 137 17.25 0.71 9.81
CA THR A 137 18.58 1.35 9.84
C THR A 137 19.65 0.51 9.16
N GLU A 138 19.35 -0.75 8.83
CA GLU A 138 20.25 -1.60 8.07
C GLU A 138 20.63 -0.95 6.73
N GLN A 139 21.91 -1.01 6.37
CA GLN A 139 22.43 -0.46 5.11
C GLN A 139 21.85 -1.15 3.87
N LYS A 140 21.39 -2.41 4.01
CA LYS A 140 20.79 -3.22 2.94
C LYS A 140 19.55 -3.93 3.46
N PRO A 141 18.47 -3.19 3.72
CA PRO A 141 17.28 -3.78 4.30
C PRO A 141 16.69 -4.80 3.33
N ASN A 142 16.23 -5.91 3.88
CA ASN A 142 15.74 -7.04 3.10
C ASN A 142 14.23 -7.23 3.33
N PHE A 143 13.44 -6.99 2.28
CA PHE A 143 11.98 -7.10 2.36
C PHE A 143 11.51 -8.51 2.76
N ARG A 144 12.25 -9.57 2.42
CA ARG A 144 11.90 -10.93 2.87
C ARG A 144 12.05 -11.10 4.37
N LEU A 145 13.09 -10.50 4.95
CA LEU A 145 13.28 -10.51 6.40
C LEU A 145 12.16 -9.72 7.08
N PHE A 146 11.85 -8.53 6.55
CA PHE A 146 10.69 -7.76 6.98
C PHE A 146 9.40 -8.59 6.96
N CYS A 147 9.06 -9.22 5.83
CA CYS A 147 7.86 -10.06 5.74
C CYS A 147 7.89 -11.20 6.77
N ARG A 148 9.01 -11.93 6.89
CA ARG A 148 9.15 -13.02 7.85
C ARG A 148 8.93 -12.54 9.29
N ASP A 149 9.56 -11.43 9.66
CA ASP A 149 9.54 -10.93 11.03
C ASP A 149 8.15 -10.38 11.38
N MET A 150 7.49 -9.70 10.44
CA MET A 150 6.12 -9.20 10.63
C MET A 150 5.10 -10.34 10.64
N SER A 151 5.27 -11.37 9.81
CA SER A 151 4.47 -12.61 9.91
C SER A 151 4.63 -13.27 11.27
N ALA A 152 5.86 -13.35 11.79
CA ALA A 152 6.12 -13.92 13.10
C ALA A 152 5.48 -13.10 14.23
N ASN A 153 5.52 -11.77 14.15
CA ASN A 153 4.83 -10.90 15.09
C ASN A 153 3.31 -11.09 15.03
N PHE A 154 2.73 -11.14 13.83
CA PHE A 154 1.32 -11.41 13.63
C PHE A 154 0.89 -12.74 14.27
N LEU A 155 1.72 -13.79 14.13
CA LEU A 155 1.42 -15.11 14.70
C LEU A 155 1.56 -15.19 16.22
N ARG A 156 2.25 -14.24 16.84
CA ARG A 156 2.34 -14.13 18.31
C ARG A 156 1.12 -13.47 18.93
N LEU A 157 0.34 -12.74 18.14
CA LEU A 157 -0.90 -12.13 18.59
C LEU A 157 -1.97 -13.20 18.91
N SER A 158 -2.85 -12.88 19.85
CA SER A 158 -4.07 -13.65 20.08
C SER A 158 -4.97 -13.66 18.84
N ASP A 159 -5.89 -14.63 18.74
CA ASP A 159 -6.83 -14.69 17.61
C ASP A 159 -7.71 -13.42 17.55
N GLU A 160 -8.09 -12.87 18.70
CA GLU A 160 -8.87 -11.62 18.80
C GLU A 160 -8.09 -10.43 18.25
N GLU A 161 -6.83 -10.24 18.64
CA GLU A 161 -5.98 -9.17 18.12
C GLU A 161 -5.71 -9.34 16.62
N ARG A 162 -5.53 -10.58 16.13
CA ARG A 162 -5.39 -10.84 14.69
C ARG A 162 -6.65 -10.44 13.93
N LEU A 163 -7.83 -10.80 14.44
CA LEU A 163 -9.11 -10.43 13.86
C LEU A 163 -9.31 -8.92 13.85
N GLN A 164 -9.02 -8.24 14.97
CA GLN A 164 -9.09 -6.78 15.08
C GLN A 164 -8.16 -6.09 14.07
N ASN A 165 -6.92 -6.55 13.92
CA ASN A 165 -5.98 -6.00 12.96
C ASN A 165 -6.39 -6.27 11.51
N ALA A 166 -6.95 -7.44 11.22
CA ALA A 166 -7.42 -7.80 9.89
C ALA A 166 -8.74 -7.09 9.51
N THR A 167 -9.52 -6.63 10.48
CA THR A 167 -10.78 -5.89 10.28
C THR A 167 -10.57 -4.40 10.49
N THR A 168 -10.73 -3.90 11.72
CA THR A 168 -10.58 -2.49 12.07
C THR A 168 -9.26 -1.91 11.58
N GLY A 169 -8.14 -2.58 11.85
CA GLY A 169 -6.81 -2.08 11.48
C GLY A 169 -6.63 -1.97 9.96
N SER A 170 -7.20 -2.89 9.18
CA SER A 170 -7.11 -2.84 7.72
C SER A 170 -7.98 -1.74 7.11
N VAL A 171 -9.17 -1.52 7.67
CA VAL A 171 -10.07 -0.42 7.29
C VAL A 171 -9.47 0.93 7.64
N GLU A 172 -8.91 1.09 8.84
CA GLU A 172 -8.26 2.33 9.26
C GLU A 172 -7.07 2.68 8.36
N LEU A 173 -6.22 1.71 8.04
CA LEU A 173 -5.08 1.95 7.15
C LEU A 173 -5.54 2.23 5.72
N ALA A 174 -6.54 1.52 5.21
CA ALA A 174 -7.11 1.78 3.89
C ALA A 174 -7.74 3.17 3.79
N LEU A 175 -8.46 3.59 4.83
CA LEU A 175 -9.03 4.92 4.92
C LEU A 175 -7.93 5.98 5.00
N ALA A 176 -6.84 5.72 5.73
CA ALA A 176 -5.70 6.63 5.76
C ALA A 176 -5.07 6.81 4.37
N PHE A 177 -4.93 5.72 3.60
CA PHE A 177 -4.46 5.76 2.21
C PHE A 177 -5.39 6.54 1.27
N LEU A 178 -6.70 6.46 1.49
CA LEU A 178 -7.71 7.06 0.61
C LEU A 178 -8.31 8.35 1.18
N HIS A 179 -7.83 8.88 2.30
CA HIS A 179 -8.55 9.83 3.14
C HIS A 179 -9.13 11.02 2.37
N SER A 180 -8.27 11.77 1.67
CA SER A 180 -8.69 12.96 0.93
C SER A 180 -9.72 12.63 -0.16
N TRP A 181 -9.47 11.57 -0.92
CA TRP A 181 -10.34 11.09 -1.99
C TRP A 181 -11.69 10.59 -1.46
N PHE A 182 -11.67 9.79 -0.40
CA PHE A 182 -12.86 9.18 0.17
C PHE A 182 -13.81 10.24 0.73
N HIS A 183 -13.29 11.22 1.47
CA HIS A 183 -14.10 12.32 2.01
C HIS A 183 -14.73 13.22 0.93
N GLU A 184 -14.12 13.31 -0.24
CA GLU A 184 -14.68 14.03 -1.39
C GLU A 184 -15.76 13.19 -2.08
N ILE A 185 -15.42 11.95 -2.45
CA ILE A 185 -16.27 11.11 -3.28
C ILE A 185 -17.47 10.54 -2.52
N VAL A 186 -17.39 10.30 -1.21
CA VAL A 186 -18.51 9.72 -0.44
C VAL A 186 -19.80 10.53 -0.54
N THR A 187 -19.69 11.85 -0.70
CA THR A 187 -20.84 12.75 -0.87
C THR A 187 -21.45 12.74 -2.27
N CYS A 188 -20.67 12.34 -3.27
CA CYS A 188 -21.09 12.31 -4.68
C CYS A 188 -21.53 10.90 -5.10
N ASP A 189 -20.77 9.89 -4.70
CA ASP A 189 -20.96 8.47 -5.02
C ASP A 189 -20.46 7.61 -3.86
N MET A 190 -21.33 7.43 -2.87
CA MET A 190 -21.07 6.61 -1.69
C MET A 190 -20.71 5.16 -2.05
N ASN A 191 -21.31 4.60 -3.11
CA ASN A 191 -21.08 3.22 -3.53
C ASN A 191 -19.67 3.05 -4.08
N LEU A 192 -19.22 3.96 -4.93
CA LEU A 192 -17.85 3.96 -5.45
C LEU A 192 -16.82 4.13 -4.32
N ALA A 193 -17.04 5.09 -3.42
CA ALA A 193 -16.16 5.34 -2.28
C ALA A 193 -16.02 4.09 -1.40
N THR A 194 -17.16 3.50 -1.02
CA THR A 194 -17.21 2.29 -0.19
C THR A 194 -16.55 1.11 -0.89
N THR A 195 -16.82 0.89 -2.17
CA THR A 195 -16.23 -0.22 -2.95
C THR A 195 -14.70 -0.12 -2.99
N LYS A 196 -14.14 1.06 -3.29
CA LYS A 196 -12.69 1.24 -3.35
C LYS A 196 -12.04 1.10 -1.96
N LEU A 197 -12.69 1.59 -0.91
CA LEU A 197 -12.25 1.41 0.48
C LEU A 197 -12.21 -0.07 0.86
N CYS A 198 -13.30 -0.81 0.61
CA CYS A 198 -13.38 -2.26 0.86
C CYS A 198 -12.27 -3.03 0.12
N LEU A 199 -12.09 -2.76 -1.18
CA LEU A 199 -11.08 -3.46 -1.98
C LEU A 199 -9.67 -3.28 -1.41
N LEU A 200 -9.31 -2.06 -0.99
CA LEU A 200 -8.01 -1.79 -0.39
C LEU A 200 -7.89 -2.40 1.01
N ALA A 201 -8.93 -2.28 1.85
CA ALA A 201 -8.95 -2.87 3.18
C ALA A 201 -8.80 -4.39 3.13
N LEU A 202 -9.52 -5.08 2.24
CA LEU A 202 -9.40 -6.53 2.06
C LEU A 202 -8.01 -6.94 1.55
N ALA A 203 -7.40 -6.14 0.66
CA ALA A 203 -6.04 -6.39 0.22
C ALA A 203 -5.02 -6.25 1.37
N ILE A 204 -5.24 -5.30 2.28
CA ILE A 204 -4.42 -5.10 3.48
C ILE A 204 -4.66 -6.24 4.50
N ALA A 205 -5.92 -6.63 4.73
CA ALA A 205 -6.33 -7.65 5.68
C ALA A 205 -5.70 -9.03 5.41
N GLN A 206 -5.43 -9.34 4.14
CA GLN A 206 -4.79 -10.59 3.74
C GLN A 206 -3.30 -10.65 4.08
N TRP A 207 -2.68 -9.55 4.51
CA TRP A 207 -1.27 -9.53 4.90
C TRP A 207 -1.12 -9.41 6.42
N PRO A 208 -0.14 -10.10 7.04
CA PRO A 208 0.83 -11.02 6.46
C PRO A 208 0.33 -12.48 6.38
N GLY A 209 -0.89 -12.75 6.84
CA GLY A 209 -1.43 -14.10 7.04
C GLY A 209 -2.53 -14.47 6.07
N GLN A 210 -2.30 -14.45 4.76
CA GLN A 210 -3.34 -14.73 3.76
C GLN A 210 -4.02 -16.09 4.02
N TRP A 211 -3.24 -17.11 4.37
CA TRP A 211 -3.75 -18.43 4.74
C TRP A 211 -4.64 -18.41 5.99
N TRP A 212 -4.35 -17.52 6.94
CA TRP A 212 -5.15 -17.34 8.14
C TRP A 212 -6.44 -16.62 7.79
N ALA A 213 -6.37 -15.50 7.05
CA ALA A 213 -7.54 -14.75 6.60
C ALA A 213 -8.52 -15.59 5.78
N LEU A 214 -8.02 -16.55 4.96
CA LEU A 214 -8.86 -17.50 4.24
C LEU A 214 -9.69 -18.42 5.15
N GLY A 215 -9.22 -18.67 6.38
CA GLY A 215 -9.97 -19.44 7.39
C GLY A 215 -11.02 -18.62 8.15
N HIS A 216 -11.08 -17.30 7.92
CA HIS A 216 -11.93 -16.35 8.64
C HIS A 216 -12.81 -15.56 7.66
N PRO A 217 -13.86 -16.21 7.07
CA PRO A 217 -14.73 -15.56 6.10
C PRO A 217 -15.42 -14.30 6.65
N GLU A 218 -15.65 -14.24 7.97
CA GLU A 218 -16.24 -13.10 8.67
C GLU A 218 -15.46 -11.79 8.48
N ILE A 219 -14.16 -11.85 8.15
CA ILE A 219 -13.35 -10.66 7.86
C ILE A 219 -13.97 -9.86 6.71
N THR A 220 -14.48 -10.55 5.68
CA THR A 220 -15.04 -9.88 4.50
C THR A 220 -16.32 -9.12 4.87
N ASP A 221 -17.19 -9.75 5.65
CA ASP A 221 -18.45 -9.17 6.08
C ASP A 221 -18.21 -7.98 7.03
N LEU A 222 -17.30 -8.14 7.99
CA LEU A 222 -16.94 -7.09 8.95
C LEU A 222 -16.29 -5.88 8.25
N VAL A 223 -15.31 -6.10 7.36
CA VAL A 223 -14.68 -5.01 6.60
C VAL A 223 -15.71 -4.26 5.76
N THR A 224 -16.62 -4.99 5.10
CA THR A 224 -17.68 -4.39 4.27
C THR A 224 -18.66 -3.58 5.11
N ALA A 225 -19.12 -4.12 6.24
CA ALA A 225 -20.02 -3.44 7.16
C ALA A 225 -19.39 -2.18 7.76
N MET A 226 -18.12 -2.25 8.17
CA MET A 226 -17.38 -1.10 8.71
C MET A 226 -17.19 -0.01 7.66
N ALA A 227 -16.78 -0.36 6.45
CA ALA A 227 -16.63 0.61 5.36
C ALA A 227 -17.95 1.31 5.02
N PHE A 228 -19.05 0.56 4.99
CA PHE A 228 -20.39 1.11 4.77
C PHE A 228 -20.81 2.06 5.90
N ALA A 229 -20.66 1.64 7.16
CA ALA A 229 -21.01 2.47 8.31
C ALA A 229 -20.19 3.77 8.38
N ILE A 230 -18.90 3.72 8.02
CA ILE A 230 -18.05 4.92 7.91
C ILE A 230 -18.58 5.84 6.80
N ALA A 231 -18.93 5.27 5.63
CA ALA A 231 -19.43 6.04 4.51
C ALA A 231 -20.77 6.74 4.83
N GLU A 232 -21.72 6.00 5.42
CA GLU A 232 -23.03 6.51 5.84
C GLU A 232 -22.87 7.64 6.86
N LYS A 233 -22.06 7.43 7.90
CA LYS A 233 -21.81 8.45 8.93
C LYS A 233 -21.24 9.74 8.34
N LEU A 234 -20.25 9.66 7.46
CA LEU A 234 -19.65 10.85 6.85
C LEU A 234 -20.61 11.57 5.90
N HIS A 235 -21.44 10.82 5.20
CA HIS A 235 -22.48 11.37 4.33
C HIS A 235 -23.52 12.15 5.15
N GLU A 236 -23.97 11.60 6.28
CA GLU A 236 -24.89 12.27 7.22
C GLU A 236 -24.29 13.54 7.85
N GLU A 237 -23.05 13.48 8.32
CA GLU A 237 -22.35 14.62 8.93
C GLU A 237 -22.21 15.81 7.96
N ARG A 238 -21.90 15.52 6.69
CA ARG A 238 -21.85 16.53 5.62
C ARG A 238 -23.21 17.14 5.35
N ALA A 239 -24.25 16.32 5.24
CA ALA A 239 -25.62 16.80 5.01
C ALA A 239 -26.11 17.70 6.17
N ALA A 240 -25.86 17.33 7.41
CA ALA A 240 -26.20 18.13 8.58
C ALA A 240 -25.42 19.46 8.64
N GLY A 241 -24.13 19.44 8.28
CA GLY A 241 -23.30 20.64 8.19
C GLY A 241 -23.78 21.63 7.11
N GLU A 242 -24.26 21.14 5.97
CA GLU A 242 -24.83 21.99 4.92
C GLU A 242 -26.17 22.61 5.31
N VAL A 243 -27.05 21.85 5.99
CA VAL A 243 -28.32 22.36 6.52
C VAL A 243 -28.09 23.50 7.52
N THR A 244 -27.09 23.36 8.38
CA THR A 244 -26.73 24.39 9.38
C THR A 244 -26.14 25.65 8.73
N ARG A 245 -25.50 25.53 7.56
CA ARG A 245 -24.93 26.68 6.82
C ARG A 245 -25.98 27.47 6.03
N LEU A 246 -27.15 26.88 5.76
CA LEU A 246 -28.23 27.49 4.97
C LEU A 246 -29.32 28.16 5.85
N GLN A 247 -29.21 28.02 7.17
CA GLN A 247 -30.06 28.70 8.17
C GLN A 247 -29.40 29.98 8.68
#